data_AF-A0A645HI23-F1
#
_entry.id   AF-A0A645HI23-F1
#
_cell.length_a   1.000
_cell.length_b   1.000
_cell.length_c   1.000
_cell.angle_alpha   90.00
_cell.angle_beta   90.00
_cell.angle_gamma   90.00
#
_symmetry.space_group_name_H-M   'P 1'
#
loop_
_entity.id
_entity.type
_entity.pdbx_description
1 polymer ?
#
loop_
_entity_poly.entity_id
_entity_poly.type
_entity_poly.pdbx_seq_one_letter_code
_entity_poly.pdbx_strand_id
1 'polypeptide(L)'
;MVLVCMLAPTFWSVMTVRNTSDNSNLPSATPSFDNRGNLPANSQSNGKEQSLTDYLLENTQEGTYLLATMSSRQASSFILSTGRPVLTFGGFTGSDNAVDVTKLEDMVNSGQLRYVLDSGDLQNKEQIYTWVKENCTVVDLTGINSTSSNSGQNGPGGGFGGQSSTLYDCQ
;
A
#
# COMPACT_ATOMS: atom_id res chain seq x y z
N MET A 1 26.94 -32.39 31.54
CA MET A 1 25.47 -32.48 31.35
C MET A 1 24.74 -31.13 31.31
N VAL A 2 25.41 -29.97 31.40
CA VAL A 2 24.74 -28.64 31.36
C VAL A 2 24.64 -28.05 29.93
N LEU A 3 25.57 -28.43 29.03
CA LEU A 3 25.68 -27.88 27.68
C LEU A 3 24.52 -28.29 26.74
N VAL A 4 23.86 -29.43 27.00
CA VAL A 4 22.71 -29.92 26.20
C VAL A 4 21.42 -29.17 26.53
N CYS A 5 21.28 -28.65 27.76
CA CYS A 5 20.05 -27.97 28.20
C CYS A 5 19.89 -26.55 27.61
N MET A 6 20.96 -25.95 27.08
CA MET A 6 20.87 -24.62 26.44
C MET A 6 20.54 -24.67 24.95
N LEU A 7 20.63 -25.83 24.30
CA LEU A 7 20.37 -25.94 22.86
C LEU A 7 18.89 -25.75 22.52
N ALA A 8 17.98 -26.21 23.37
CA ALA A 8 16.54 -26.05 23.18
C ALA A 8 16.08 -24.57 23.16
N PRO A 9 16.42 -23.71 24.15
CA PRO A 9 16.05 -22.30 24.10
C PRO A 9 16.76 -21.54 22.97
N THR A 10 18.03 -21.83 22.66
CA THR A 10 18.73 -21.15 21.55
C THR A 10 18.13 -21.51 20.19
N PHE A 11 17.68 -22.75 20.01
CA PHE A 11 17.05 -23.18 18.77
C PHE A 11 15.70 -22.47 18.58
N TRP A 12 14.93 -22.30 19.66
CA TRP A 12 13.69 -21.53 19.64
C TRP A 12 13.93 -20.04 19.34
N SER A 13 14.96 -19.42 19.93
CA SER A 13 15.32 -18.02 19.65
C SER A 13 15.80 -17.81 18.20
N VAL A 14 16.58 -18.73 17.64
CA VAL A 14 16.96 -18.68 16.22
C VAL A 14 15.74 -18.84 15.32
N MET A 15 14.79 -19.71 15.68
CA MET A 15 13.56 -19.88 14.92
C MET A 15 12.68 -18.62 14.97
N THR A 16 12.60 -17.88 16.08
CA THR A 16 11.86 -16.61 16.15
C THR A 16 12.52 -15.49 15.34
N VAL A 17 13.86 -15.46 15.26
CA VAL A 17 14.58 -14.48 14.41
C VAL A 17 14.46 -14.83 12.93
N ARG A 18 14.34 -16.12 12.59
CA ARG A 18 14.21 -16.59 11.21
C ARG A 18 12.77 -16.75 10.74
N ASN A 19 11.78 -16.62 11.64
CA ASN A 19 10.36 -16.49 11.28
C ASN A 19 10.03 -15.03 10.98
N THR A 20 10.62 -14.48 9.92
CA THR A 20 10.10 -13.31 9.23
C THR A 20 8.90 -13.73 8.38
N SER A 21 7.78 -14.04 9.04
CA SER A 21 6.48 -13.92 8.38
C SER A 21 6.14 -12.43 8.39
N ASP A 22 6.61 -11.75 7.34
CA ASP A 22 6.37 -10.34 7.09
C ASP A 22 4.87 -10.06 6.94
N ASN A 23 4.43 -8.94 7.51
CA ASN A 23 3.06 -8.42 7.52
C ASN A 23 2.07 -9.09 8.49
N SER A 24 2.47 -9.24 9.76
CA SER A 24 1.49 -9.38 10.84
C SER A 24 0.97 -7.99 11.24
N ASN A 25 -0.10 -7.54 10.58
CA ASN A 25 -0.71 -6.21 10.79
C ASN A 25 -1.37 -6.02 12.18
N LEU A 26 -1.25 -6.97 13.11
CA LEU A 26 -1.77 -6.88 14.47
C LEU A 26 -0.85 -7.65 15.45
N PRO A 27 -0.31 -7.02 16.52
CA PRO A 27 0.21 -7.77 17.65
C PRO A 27 -0.96 -8.47 18.36
N SER A 28 -1.04 -9.80 18.27
CA SER A 28 -2.04 -10.57 19.01
C SER A 28 -1.52 -10.92 20.40
N ALA A 29 -2.15 -10.38 21.44
CA ALA A 29 -1.83 -10.67 22.84
C ALA A 29 -2.76 -11.71 23.48
N THR A 30 -3.53 -12.45 22.68
CA THR A 30 -4.47 -13.48 23.17
C THR A 30 -4.02 -14.88 22.75
N PRO A 31 -4.18 -15.90 23.61
CA PRO A 31 -4.01 -17.28 23.19
C PRO A 31 -4.99 -17.57 22.06
N SER A 32 -4.49 -18.18 20.99
CA SER A 32 -5.20 -18.42 19.74
C SER A 32 -6.48 -19.23 19.95
N PHE A 33 -7.60 -18.55 20.14
CA PHE A 33 -8.92 -19.17 20.00
C PHE A 33 -9.22 -19.24 18.52
N ASP A 34 -9.30 -20.45 17.98
CA ASP A 34 -9.61 -20.76 16.58
C ASP A 34 -11.11 -20.53 16.28
N ASN A 35 -11.62 -19.36 16.69
CA ASN A 35 -12.93 -18.87 16.29
C ASN A 35 -12.69 -17.78 15.24
N ARG A 36 -12.28 -18.22 14.05
CA ARG A 36 -12.07 -17.39 12.86
C ARG A 36 -13.41 -16.88 12.33
N GLY A 37 -14.07 -16.04 13.11
CA GLY A 37 -15.11 -15.15 12.62
C GLY A 37 -14.44 -14.06 11.79
N ASN A 38 -14.37 -14.28 10.48
CA ASN A 38 -14.30 -13.26 9.43
C ASN A 38 -13.45 -12.00 9.73
N LEU A 39 -12.23 -12.17 10.24
CA LEU A 39 -11.23 -11.11 10.25
C LEU A 39 -10.49 -11.17 8.91
N PRO A 40 -10.50 -10.09 8.10
CA PRO A 40 -9.80 -10.09 6.82
C PRO A 40 -8.31 -10.27 7.07
N ALA A 41 -7.78 -11.44 6.71
CA ALA A 41 -6.35 -11.70 6.59
C ALA A 41 -5.83 -10.90 5.39
N ASN A 42 -5.56 -9.61 5.59
CA ASN A 42 -4.98 -8.75 4.57
C ASN A 42 -3.46 -8.87 4.61
N SER A 43 -2.95 -10.02 4.14
CA SER A 43 -1.52 -10.23 3.84
C SER A 43 -1.40 -11.21 2.69
N GLN A 44 -1.89 -10.78 1.53
CA GLN A 44 -1.42 -11.31 0.27
C GLN A 44 -1.18 -10.11 -0.63
N SER A 45 0.04 -9.57 -0.59
CA SER A 45 0.50 -8.60 -1.57
C SER A 45 0.33 -9.25 -2.94
N ASN A 46 -0.66 -8.79 -3.70
CA ASN A 46 -0.90 -9.29 -5.03
C ASN A 46 0.35 -8.98 -5.88
N GLY A 47 0.84 -9.91 -6.70
CA GLY A 47 2.06 -9.67 -7.51
C GLY A 47 1.99 -8.40 -8.37
N LYS A 48 0.77 -7.95 -8.70
CA LYS A 48 0.47 -6.65 -9.33
C LYS A 48 0.98 -5.45 -8.54
N GLU A 49 0.80 -5.48 -7.22
CA GLU A 49 1.22 -4.42 -6.31
C GLU A 49 2.74 -4.37 -6.17
N GLN A 50 3.41 -5.52 -6.22
CA GLN A 50 4.86 -5.58 -6.20
C GLN A 50 5.48 -4.99 -7.47
N SER A 51 5.00 -5.36 -8.66
CA SER A 51 5.46 -4.77 -9.92
C SER A 51 5.23 -3.25 -9.98
N LEU A 52 4.09 -2.77 -9.46
CA LEU A 52 3.82 -1.33 -9.34
C LEU A 52 4.79 -0.65 -8.36
N THR A 53 5.05 -1.30 -7.24
CA THR A 53 5.99 -0.78 -6.22
C THR A 53 7.40 -0.65 -6.79
N ASP A 54 7.88 -1.66 -7.50
CA ASP A 54 9.20 -1.66 -8.14
C ASP A 54 9.30 -0.53 -9.18
N TYR A 55 8.25 -0.36 -9.99
CA TYR A 55 8.16 0.76 -10.95
C TYR A 55 8.25 2.12 -10.24
N LEU A 56 7.51 2.31 -9.14
CA LEU A 56 7.52 3.58 -8.40
C LEU A 56 8.88 3.86 -7.75
N LEU A 57 9.57 2.83 -7.26
CA LEU A 57 10.91 2.96 -6.67
C LEU A 57 11.95 3.37 -7.72
N GLU A 58 11.90 2.80 -8.92
CA GLU A 58 12.82 3.16 -10.01
C GLU A 58 12.59 4.58 -10.54
N ASN A 59 11.33 5.05 -10.51
CA ASN A 59 10.97 6.34 -11.09
C ASN A 59 10.85 7.50 -10.09
N THR A 60 11.09 7.26 -8.79
CA THR A 60 10.96 8.27 -7.73
C THR A 60 12.27 8.44 -6.97
N GLN A 61 12.67 9.70 -6.73
CA GLN A 61 13.90 10.02 -6.01
C GLN A 61 13.79 9.74 -4.51
N GLU A 62 14.91 9.44 -3.85
CA GLU A 62 14.99 9.36 -2.39
C GLU A 62 14.67 10.73 -1.74
N GLY A 63 13.88 10.73 -0.66
CA GLY A 63 13.51 11.96 0.06
C GLY A 63 12.21 12.66 -0.42
N THR A 64 11.58 12.16 -1.49
CA THR A 64 10.26 12.60 -1.95
C THR A 64 9.18 11.57 -1.61
N TYR A 65 7.91 11.96 -1.77
CA TYR A 65 6.78 11.05 -1.62
C TYR A 65 6.76 10.03 -2.76
N LEU A 66 6.67 8.74 -2.43
CA LEU A 66 6.66 7.66 -3.40
C LEU A 66 5.44 7.76 -4.34
N LEU A 67 4.28 7.99 -3.76
CA LEU A 67 3.03 8.26 -4.46
C LEU A 67 2.06 9.00 -3.53
N ALA A 68 0.94 9.46 -4.10
CA ALA A 68 -0.22 9.90 -3.34
C ALA A 68 -1.43 8.98 -3.56
N THR A 69 -2.17 8.72 -2.49
CA THR A 69 -3.38 7.88 -2.47
C THR A 69 -4.54 8.60 -1.79
N MET A 70 -5.76 8.07 -1.90
CA MET A 70 -6.92 8.64 -1.18
C MET A 70 -6.86 8.36 0.31
N SER A 71 -6.48 7.17 0.74
CA SER A 71 -6.58 6.76 2.14
C SER A 71 -5.32 6.08 2.66
N SER A 72 -5.11 6.13 3.98
CA SER A 72 -4.02 5.43 4.65
C SER A 72 -4.10 3.92 4.48
N ARG A 73 -5.30 3.36 4.25
CA ARG A 73 -5.49 1.93 3.97
C ARG A 73 -4.88 1.52 2.64
N GLN A 74 -4.94 2.40 1.65
CA GLN A 74 -4.27 2.18 0.36
C GLN A 74 -2.77 2.47 0.48
N ALA A 75 -2.37 3.48 1.27
CA ALA A 75 -0.97 3.81 1.47
C ALA A 75 -0.19 2.76 2.29
N SER A 76 -0.85 2.06 3.21
CA SER A 76 -0.18 1.24 4.22
C SER A 76 0.68 0.13 3.61
N SER A 77 0.21 -0.52 2.55
CA SER A 77 0.95 -1.61 1.93
C SER A 77 2.22 -1.12 1.23
N PHE A 78 2.17 0.00 0.53
CA PHE A 78 3.34 0.66 -0.05
C PHE A 78 4.34 1.14 1.02
N ILE A 79 3.84 1.73 2.11
CA ILE A 79 4.70 2.19 3.21
C ILE A 79 5.41 0.99 3.87
N LEU A 80 4.69 -0.11 4.10
CA LEU A 80 5.24 -1.31 4.73
C LEU A 80 6.22 -2.05 3.81
N SER A 81 5.96 -2.09 2.50
CA SER A 81 6.82 -2.77 1.54
C SER A 81 8.09 -1.98 1.20
N THR A 82 8.01 -0.65 1.16
CA THR A 82 9.12 0.21 0.70
C THR A 82 9.84 0.96 1.82
N GLY A 83 9.18 1.19 2.95
CA GLY A 83 9.65 2.13 3.97
C GLY A 83 9.62 3.61 3.53
N ARG A 84 9.08 3.92 2.35
CA ARG A 84 9.03 5.28 1.78
C ARG A 84 7.76 6.01 2.21
N PRO A 85 7.82 7.35 2.35
CA PRO A 85 6.64 8.14 2.68
C PRO A 85 5.65 8.15 1.51
N VAL A 86 4.36 7.99 1.83
CA VAL A 86 3.24 8.05 0.88
C VAL A 86 2.26 9.12 1.35
N LEU A 87 1.84 10.00 0.44
CA LEU A 87 0.91 11.08 0.76
C LEU A 87 -0.53 10.55 0.72
N THR A 88 -1.37 10.99 1.65
CA THR A 88 -2.81 10.66 1.66
C THR A 88 -3.64 11.92 1.59
N PHE A 89 -4.50 12.03 0.58
CA PHE A 89 -5.40 13.19 0.43
C PHE A 89 -6.57 13.18 1.43
N GLY A 90 -6.95 11.98 1.90
CA GLY A 90 -8.21 11.71 2.59
C GLY A 90 -8.12 11.13 4.01
N GLY A 91 -6.95 11.13 4.63
CA GLY A 91 -6.76 10.53 5.96
C GLY A 91 -6.97 9.01 5.98
N PHE A 92 -7.47 8.45 7.09
CA PHE A 92 -7.57 6.99 7.24
C PHE A 92 -8.61 6.34 6.31
N THR A 93 -9.74 7.01 6.09
CA THR A 93 -10.86 6.48 5.29
C THR A 93 -10.98 7.07 3.90
N GLY A 94 -10.27 8.14 3.58
CA GLY A 94 -10.43 8.87 2.32
C GLY A 94 -11.32 10.12 2.41
N SER A 95 -12.00 10.33 3.54
CA SER A 95 -13.02 11.36 3.72
C SER A 95 -12.49 12.72 4.17
N ASP A 96 -11.32 12.76 4.80
CA ASP A 96 -10.79 13.99 5.39
C ASP A 96 -10.24 14.92 4.29
N ASN A 97 -10.27 16.24 4.49
CA ASN A 97 -9.58 17.17 3.58
C ASN A 97 -8.18 17.48 4.12
N ALA A 98 -7.27 16.51 3.98
CA ALA A 98 -5.91 16.64 4.52
C ALA A 98 -4.99 17.50 3.63
N VAL A 99 -5.22 17.48 2.32
CA VAL A 99 -4.44 18.21 1.32
C VAL A 99 -5.41 18.87 0.35
N ASP A 100 -5.17 20.16 0.07
CA ASP A 100 -5.92 20.96 -0.90
C ASP A 100 -5.22 20.96 -2.26
N VAL A 101 -5.93 21.34 -3.33
CA VAL A 101 -5.42 21.39 -4.70
C VAL A 101 -4.22 22.32 -4.86
N THR A 102 -4.23 23.45 -4.17
CA THR A 102 -3.11 24.42 -4.16
C THR A 102 -1.83 23.80 -3.61
N LYS A 103 -1.95 23.05 -2.50
CA LYS A 103 -0.82 22.35 -1.90
C LYS A 103 -0.35 21.17 -2.76
N LEU A 104 -1.27 20.48 -3.41
CA LEU A 104 -0.92 19.46 -4.40
C LEU A 104 -0.08 20.06 -5.52
N GLU A 105 -0.53 21.16 -6.11
CA GLU A 105 0.17 21.86 -7.17
C GLU A 105 1.58 22.30 -6.72
N ASP A 106 1.71 22.91 -5.54
CA ASP A 106 3.01 23.29 -4.99
C ASP A 106 3.94 22.08 -4.79
N MET A 107 3.41 20.94 -4.34
CA MET A 107 4.18 19.72 -4.13
C MET A 107 4.64 19.08 -5.44
N VAL A 108 3.82 19.15 -6.49
CA VAL A 108 4.19 18.67 -7.83
C VAL A 108 5.23 19.60 -8.46
N ASN A 109 5.01 20.91 -8.42
CA ASN A 109 5.94 21.91 -8.97
C ASN A 109 7.30 21.90 -8.26
N SER A 110 7.34 21.59 -6.96
CA SER A 110 8.58 21.45 -6.21
C SER A 110 9.26 20.08 -6.36
N GLY A 111 8.65 19.15 -7.12
CA GLY A 111 9.16 17.80 -7.34
C GLY A 111 9.03 16.89 -6.11
N GLN A 112 8.31 17.30 -5.07
CA GLN A 112 8.08 16.49 -3.87
C GLN A 112 7.08 15.35 -4.10
N LEU A 113 6.18 15.51 -5.08
CA LEU A 113 5.18 14.51 -5.46
C LEU A 113 5.11 14.42 -6.98
N ARG A 114 5.03 13.20 -7.51
CA ARG A 114 4.93 12.94 -8.96
C ARG A 114 3.77 12.00 -9.31
N TYR A 115 3.63 10.92 -8.54
CA TYR A 115 2.66 9.88 -8.85
C TYR A 115 1.39 9.99 -8.00
N VAL A 116 0.23 9.86 -8.62
CA VAL A 116 -1.08 9.80 -7.96
C VAL A 116 -1.78 8.50 -8.34
N LEU A 117 -2.14 7.69 -7.36
CA LEU A 117 -2.88 6.44 -7.54
C LEU A 117 -4.36 6.66 -7.24
N ASP A 118 -5.19 6.53 -8.27
CA ASP A 118 -6.65 6.53 -8.15
C ASP A 118 -7.17 5.11 -8.09
N SER A 119 -7.85 4.74 -7.01
CA SER A 119 -8.50 3.43 -6.85
C SER A 119 -10.02 3.47 -7.09
N GLY A 120 -10.53 4.55 -7.69
CA GLY A 120 -11.95 4.79 -7.95
C GLY A 120 -12.60 5.80 -7.00
N ASP A 121 -11.88 6.24 -5.97
CA ASP A 121 -12.40 7.15 -4.94
C ASP A 121 -11.98 8.61 -5.15
N LEU A 122 -11.04 8.87 -6.08
CA LEU A 122 -10.53 10.23 -6.33
C LEU A 122 -11.64 11.17 -6.79
N GLN A 123 -12.66 10.65 -7.47
CA GLN A 123 -13.83 11.40 -7.93
C GLN A 123 -14.63 12.03 -6.79
N ASN A 124 -14.53 11.51 -5.57
CA ASN A 124 -15.16 12.10 -4.38
C ASN A 124 -14.52 13.45 -3.98
N LYS A 125 -13.35 13.78 -4.55
CA LYS A 125 -12.65 15.06 -4.38
C LYS A 125 -12.53 15.76 -5.73
N GLU A 126 -13.64 16.34 -6.17
CA GLU A 126 -13.80 16.95 -7.50
C GLU A 126 -12.66 17.90 -7.89
N GLN A 127 -12.24 18.80 -6.99
CA GLN A 127 -11.17 19.76 -7.28
C GLN A 127 -9.82 19.08 -7.57
N ILE A 128 -9.45 18.08 -6.76
CA ILE A 128 -8.22 17.32 -6.94
C ILE A 128 -8.33 16.45 -8.19
N TYR A 129 -9.46 15.79 -8.40
CA TYR A 129 -9.72 14.95 -9.56
C TYR A 129 -9.58 15.74 -10.87
N THR A 130 -10.23 16.91 -10.96
CA THR A 130 -10.16 17.78 -12.15
C THR A 130 -8.75 18.24 -12.40
N TRP A 131 -8.04 18.71 -11.37
CA TRP A 131 -6.66 19.14 -11.52
C TRP A 131 -5.73 18.02 -11.99
N VAL A 132 -5.87 16.81 -11.42
CA VAL A 132 -5.08 15.62 -11.84
C VAL A 132 -5.40 15.23 -13.28
N LYS A 133 -6.66 15.32 -13.70
CA LYS A 133 -7.05 15.03 -15.10
C LYS A 133 -6.50 16.04 -16.10
N GLU A 134 -6.39 17.31 -15.71
CA GLU A 134 -5.93 18.38 -16.58
C GLU A 134 -4.39 18.46 -16.66
N ASN A 135 -3.70 18.15 -15.56
CA ASN A 135 -2.25 18.34 -15.44
C ASN A 135 -1.44 17.05 -15.47
N CYS A 136 -2.05 15.88 -15.26
CA CYS A 136 -1.33 14.62 -15.19
C CYS A 136 -1.66 13.68 -16.34
N THR A 137 -0.70 12.82 -16.69
CA THR A 137 -0.85 11.81 -17.75
C THR A 137 -1.17 10.44 -17.15
N VAL A 138 -2.02 9.67 -17.83
CA VAL A 138 -2.36 8.30 -17.38
C VAL A 138 -1.21 7.36 -17.75
N VAL A 139 -0.65 6.68 -16.76
CA VAL A 139 0.37 5.64 -16.98
C VAL A 139 -0.34 4.34 -17.33
N ASP A 140 0.04 3.74 -18.46
CA ASP A 140 -0.49 2.45 -18.86
C ASP A 140 0.11 1.32 -18.01
N LEU A 141 -0.69 0.79 -17.09
CA LEU A 141 -0.30 -0.29 -16.20
C LEU A 141 -0.48 -1.69 -16.83
N THR A 142 -0.89 -1.82 -18.10
CA THR A 142 -1.12 -3.12 -18.75
C THR A 142 0.14 -4.00 -18.79
N GLY A 143 1.32 -3.42 -19.02
CA GLY A 143 2.60 -4.13 -18.97
C GLY A 143 3.06 -4.49 -17.56
N ILE A 144 2.65 -3.73 -16.54
CA ILE A 144 3.06 -3.86 -15.13
C ILE A 144 2.15 -4.85 -14.38
N ASN A 145 0.88 -4.92 -14.75
CA ASN A 145 -0.15 -5.79 -14.14
C ASN A 145 -0.20 -7.22 -14.68
N SER A 146 0.76 -7.61 -15.53
CA SER A 146 0.78 -8.89 -16.24
C SER A 146 1.23 -10.08 -15.37
N THR A 147 0.56 -10.32 -14.24
CA THR A 147 0.37 -11.65 -13.65
C THR A 147 -0.57 -11.56 -12.45
N SER A 148 -1.86 -11.89 -12.66
CA SER A 148 -2.69 -12.69 -11.74
C SER A 148 -4.12 -12.72 -12.27
N SER A 149 -4.35 -13.67 -13.16
CA SER A 149 -5.67 -14.25 -13.39
C SER A 149 -5.89 -15.24 -12.26
N ASN A 150 -6.57 -14.82 -11.18
CA ASN A 150 -7.20 -15.77 -10.29
C ASN A 150 -8.67 -15.38 -10.13
N SER A 151 -9.48 -16.14 -10.84
CA SER A 151 -10.94 -16.20 -10.74
C SER A 151 -11.34 -16.71 -9.36
N GLY A 152 -12.10 -15.92 -8.61
CA GLY A 152 -12.97 -16.45 -7.55
C GLY A 152 -13.08 -15.59 -6.28
N GLN A 153 -14.34 -15.30 -5.95
CA GLN A 153 -14.90 -14.91 -4.64
C GLN A 153 -15.12 -13.42 -4.35
N ASN A 154 -16.33 -12.99 -4.71
CA ASN A 154 -17.09 -11.92 -4.04
C ASN A 154 -17.23 -12.26 -2.54
N GLY A 155 -16.46 -11.59 -1.70
CA GLY A 155 -16.71 -11.46 -0.27
C GLY A 155 -16.88 -9.97 0.07
N PRO A 156 -17.84 -9.59 0.93
CA PRO A 156 -18.01 -8.20 1.36
C PRO A 156 -16.89 -7.84 2.36
N GLY A 157 -15.75 -7.43 1.83
CA GLY A 157 -14.61 -6.96 2.62
C GLY A 157 -13.72 -6.12 1.71
N GLY A 158 -13.57 -4.84 2.03
CA GLY A 158 -12.83 -3.83 1.25
C GLY A 158 -11.32 -4.07 1.22
N GLY A 159 -10.91 -5.18 0.61
CA GLY A 159 -9.57 -5.41 0.11
C GLY A 159 -9.43 -4.78 -1.28
N PHE A 160 -8.19 -4.47 -1.64
CA PHE A 160 -7.75 -3.94 -2.93
C PHE A 160 -7.90 -5.03 -4.03
N GLY A 161 -9.12 -5.51 -4.22
CA GLY A 161 -9.47 -6.67 -5.04
C GLY A 161 -10.74 -6.38 -5.82
N GLY A 162 -10.61 -5.67 -6.93
CA GLY A 162 -11.68 -5.52 -7.92
C GLY A 162 -11.82 -4.13 -8.54
N GLN A 163 -11.15 -3.10 -8.03
CA GLN A 163 -11.23 -1.75 -8.60
C GLN A 163 -10.05 -1.50 -9.53
N SER A 164 -10.36 -1.04 -10.74
CA SER A 164 -9.38 -0.62 -11.75
C SER A 164 -8.58 0.56 -11.23
N SER A 165 -7.47 0.31 -10.56
CA SER A 165 -6.58 1.36 -10.08
C SER A 165 -5.85 2.00 -11.27
N THR A 166 -5.93 3.32 -11.41
CA THR A 166 -5.27 4.09 -12.46
C THR A 166 -4.14 4.91 -11.85
N LEU A 167 -2.94 4.80 -12.40
CA LEU A 167 -1.79 5.60 -11.99
C LEU A 167 -1.70 6.84 -12.89
N TYR A 168 -1.54 8.01 -12.28
CA TYR A 168 -1.29 9.26 -12.95
C TYR A 168 0.14 9.74 -12.68
N ASP A 169 0.84 10.19 -13.71
CA ASP A 169 2.16 10.84 -13.65
C ASP A 169 1.98 12.35 -13.87
N CYS A 170 2.24 13.12 -12.81
CA CYS A 170 2.15 14.56 -12.77
C CYS A 170 3.59 15.13 -12.80
N GLN A 171 3.95 15.83 -13.88
CA GLN A 171 5.25 16.49 -14.09
C GLN A 171 5.08 17.94 -14.51
#